data_AF-M2QVD0-F1
#
_entry.id   AF-M2QVD0-F1
#
_cell.length_a   1.000
_cell.length_b   1.000
_cell.length_c   1.000
_cell.angle_alpha   90.00
_cell.angle_beta   90.00
_cell.angle_gamma   90.00
#
_symmetry.space_group_name_H-M   'P 1'
#
loop_
_entity.id
_entity.type
_entity.pdbx_description
1 polymer ?
#
loop_
_entity_poly.entity_id
_entity_poly.type
_entity_poly.pdbx_seq_one_letter_code
_entity_poly.pdbx_strand_id
1 'polypeptide(L)'
;MSKPAIVPETTVSGIAVDPRTLERVIPETRRPDGSVRKERKIRPGFTPQEDVRRFRGTRQQQMDSTALPKGHIIGWTPPPTSQ
;
A
#
# COMPACT_ATOMS: atom_id res chain seq x y z
N MET A 1 -3.42 -10.38 -17.52
CA MET A 1 -2.50 -9.63 -16.63
C MET A 1 -2.88 -8.17 -16.70
N SER A 2 -3.40 -7.57 -15.62
CA SER A 2 -3.68 -6.13 -15.56
C SER A 2 -2.38 -5.35 -15.73
N LYS A 3 -2.42 -4.20 -16.43
CA LYS A 3 -1.27 -3.30 -16.49
C LYS A 3 -0.87 -2.89 -15.07
N PRO A 4 0.43 -2.88 -14.71
CA PRO A 4 0.86 -2.34 -13.43
C PRO A 4 0.43 -0.87 -13.32
N ALA A 5 0.09 -0.43 -12.11
CA ALA A 5 -0.33 0.93 -11.87
C ALA A 5 0.76 1.91 -12.35
N ILE A 6 0.35 2.98 -13.04
CA ILE A 6 1.26 4.01 -13.56
C ILE A 6 1.94 4.78 -12.42
N VAL A 7 1.29 4.83 -11.26
CA VAL A 7 1.81 5.41 -10.02
C VAL A 7 2.12 4.26 -9.06
N PRO A 8 3.37 4.13 -8.57
CA PRO A 8 3.68 3.13 -7.56
C PRO A 8 2.94 3.47 -6.26
N GLU A 9 2.39 2.45 -5.60
CA GLU A 9 1.82 2.60 -4.27
C GLU A 9 2.93 3.04 -3.30
N THR A 10 2.75 4.19 -2.67
CA THR A 10 3.69 4.75 -1.69
C THR A 10 3.14 4.65 -0.28
N THR A 11 4.02 4.43 0.69
CA THR A 11 3.65 4.55 2.11
C THR A 11 3.34 6.00 2.50
N VAL A 12 2.91 6.22 3.76
CA VAL A 12 2.59 7.57 4.26
C VAL A 12 3.83 8.47 4.20
N SER A 13 5.02 7.89 4.41
CA SER A 13 6.32 8.55 4.24
C SER A 13 6.75 8.78 2.80
N GLY A 14 5.94 8.39 1.81
CA GLY A 14 6.32 8.47 0.39
C GLY A 14 7.35 7.42 -0.03
N ILE A 15 7.44 6.29 0.69
CA ILE A 15 8.36 5.20 0.34
C ILE A 15 7.69 4.27 -0.67
N ALA A 16 8.36 3.99 -1.78
CA ALA A 16 7.96 2.99 -2.76
C ALA A 16 8.97 1.82 -2.78
N VAL A 17 8.53 0.68 -3.33
CA VAL A 17 9.42 -0.42 -3.70
C VAL A 17 9.72 -0.30 -5.19
N ASP A 18 10.99 -0.23 -5.57
CA ASP A 18 11.39 -0.20 -6.97
C ASP A 18 11.11 -1.57 -7.62
N PRO A 19 10.30 -1.64 -8.70
CA PRO A 19 9.97 -2.91 -9.35
C PRO A 19 11.18 -3.62 -9.99
N ARG A 20 12.28 -2.92 -10.26
CA ARG A 20 13.48 -3.50 -10.89
C ARG A 20 14.46 -4.06 -9.87
N THR A 21 14.76 -3.27 -8.83
CA THR A 21 15.76 -3.62 -7.82
C THR A 21 15.16 -4.27 -6.58
N LEU A 22 13.84 -4.19 -6.39
CA LEU A 22 13.12 -4.62 -5.19
C LEU A 22 13.59 -3.90 -3.92
N GLU A 23 14.30 -2.78 -4.06
CA GLU A 23 14.76 -1.95 -2.95
C GLU A 23 13.69 -0.93 -2.53
N ARG A 24 13.74 -0.50 -1.27
CA ARG A 24 12.89 0.58 -0.76
C ARG A 24 13.54 1.92 -1.06
N VAL A 25 12.82 2.77 -1.79
CA VAL A 25 13.32 4.07 -2.27
C VAL A 25 12.28 5.16 -2.08
N ILE A 26 12.76 6.39 -1.87
CA ILE A 26 11.95 7.60 -2.05
C ILE A 26 12.07 7.98 -3.53
N PRO A 27 10.98 7.92 -4.31
CA PRO A 27 11.03 8.13 -5.76
C PRO A 27 11.42 9.57 -6.12
N GLU A 28 11.87 9.75 -7.35
CA GLU A 28 12.12 11.07 -7.90
C GLU A 28 10.84 11.91 -7.97
N THR A 29 10.97 13.21 -7.73
CA THR A 29 9.83 14.14 -7.74
C THR A 29 10.19 15.43 -8.45
N ARG A 30 9.22 16.04 -9.13
CA ARG A 30 9.41 17.31 -9.83
C ARG A 30 9.17 18.47 -8.88
N ARG A 31 10.09 19.43 -8.85
CA ARG A 31 9.95 20.68 -8.11
C ARG A 31 9.03 21.66 -8.88
N PRO A 32 8.46 22.68 -8.22
CA PRO A 32 7.60 23.67 -8.89
C PRO A 32 8.28 24.41 -10.06
N ASP A 33 9.59 24.67 -9.96
CA ASP A 33 10.43 25.25 -11.02
C ASP A 33 10.73 24.28 -12.17
N GLY A 34 10.31 23.02 -12.07
CA GLY A 34 10.43 22.00 -13.09
C GLY A 34 11.68 21.12 -12.98
N SER A 35 12.65 21.47 -12.13
CA SER A 35 13.81 20.62 -11.85
C SER A 35 13.43 19.35 -11.08
N VAL A 36 14.24 18.28 -11.18
CA VAL A 36 13.94 16.98 -10.56
C VAL A 36 14.73 16.78 -9.27
N ARG A 37 14.07 16.23 -8.25
CA ARG A 37 14.71 15.72 -7.02
C ARG A 37 15.13 14.28 -7.27
N LYS A 38 16.40 13.98 -7.05
CA LYS A 38 16.93 12.62 -7.19
C LYS A 38 16.26 11.65 -6.22
N GLU A 39 16.16 10.41 -6.67
CA GLU A 39 15.78 9.28 -5.84
C GLU A 39 16.73 9.08 -4.65
N ARG A 40 16.21 8.58 -3.53
CA ARG A 40 17.01 8.24 -2.34
C ARG A 40 16.72 6.83 -1.87
N LYS A 41 17.77 6.02 -1.77
CA LYS A 41 17.72 4.67 -1.18
C LYS A 41 17.53 4.74 0.33
N ILE A 42 16.75 3.80 0.85
CA ILE A 42 16.48 3.66 2.29
C ILE A 42 17.31 2.51 2.84
N ARG A 43 17.89 2.71 4.03
CA ARG A 43 18.68 1.67 4.69
C ARG A 43 17.80 0.44 4.98
N PRO A 44 18.29 -0.79 4.71
CA PRO A 44 17.56 -2.01 5.06
C PRO A 44 17.17 -2.01 6.54
N GLY A 45 15.91 -2.35 6.84
CA GLY A 45 15.35 -2.37 8.19
C GLY A 45 14.89 -1.03 8.77
N PHE A 46 15.22 0.11 8.13
CA PHE A 46 14.72 1.41 8.59
C PHE A 46 13.24 1.58 8.24
N THR A 47 12.41 1.91 9.23
CA THR A 47 11.01 2.26 9.03
C THR A 47 10.71 3.54 9.80
N PRO A 48 10.24 4.60 9.13
CA PRO A 48 9.92 5.87 9.77
C PRO A 48 8.67 5.76 10.66
N GLN A 49 8.52 6.66 11.62
CA GLN A 49 7.53 6.57 12.71
C GLN A 49 6.08 6.55 12.20
N GLU A 50 5.80 7.31 11.15
CA GLU A 50 4.48 7.38 10.51
C GLU A 50 4.08 6.08 9.79
N ASP A 51 5.06 5.27 9.39
CA ASP A 51 4.85 3.94 8.81
C ASP A 51 4.85 2.83 9.88
N VAL A 52 5.24 3.13 11.13
CA VAL A 52 5.19 2.17 12.24
C VAL A 52 3.73 1.90 12.61
N ARG A 53 3.28 0.68 12.32
CA ARG A 53 1.92 0.24 12.66
C ARG A 53 1.77 0.11 14.17
N ARG A 54 0.58 0.48 14.68
CA ARG A 54 0.20 0.19 16.07
C ARG A 54 0.20 -1.31 16.30
N PHE A 55 0.60 -1.73 17.50
CA PHE A 55 0.55 -3.14 17.88
C PHE A 55 -0.89 -3.67 17.76
N ARG A 56 -1.02 -4.80 17.06
CA ARG A 56 -2.27 -5.56 16.94
C ARG A 56 -1.97 -6.99 17.36
N GLY A 57 -2.64 -7.46 18.40
CA GLY A 57 -2.50 -8.85 18.85
C GLY A 57 -3.00 -9.84 17.79
N THR A 58 -2.51 -11.08 17.85
CA THR A 58 -2.84 -12.14 16.86
C THR A 58 -4.35 -12.34 16.68
N ARG A 59 -5.11 -12.40 17.77
CA ARG A 59 -6.58 -12.52 17.73
C ARG A 59 -7.24 -11.35 16.99
N GLN A 60 -6.74 -10.12 17.20
CA GLN A 60 -7.31 -8.95 16.54
C GLN A 60 -6.99 -8.95 15.05
N GLN A 61 -5.76 -9.32 14.67
CA GLN A 61 -5.40 -9.46 13.25
C GLN A 61 -6.26 -10.52 12.54
N GLN A 62 -6.51 -11.65 13.20
CA GLN A 62 -7.37 -12.71 12.67
C GLN A 62 -8.84 -12.26 12.53
N MET A 63 -9.33 -11.47 13.49
CA MET A 63 -10.66 -10.87 13.39
C MET A 63 -10.74 -9.90 12.22
N ASP A 64 -9.76 -9.01 12.06
CA ASP A 64 -9.71 -8.04 10.95
C ASP A 64 -9.64 -8.74 9.59
N SER A 65 -8.91 -9.85 9.46
CA SER A 65 -8.82 -10.61 8.20
C SER A 65 -10.10 -11.39 7.87
N THR A 66 -10.84 -11.82 8.89
CA THR A 66 -12.07 -12.63 8.73
C THR A 66 -13.32 -11.75 8.72
N ALA A 67 -13.21 -10.47 9.10
CA ALA A 67 -14.32 -9.54 9.16
C ALA A 67 -14.95 -9.40 7.76
N LEU A 68 -16.24 -9.74 7.68
CA LEU A 68 -16.99 -9.58 6.46
C LEU A 68 -17.34 -8.10 6.24
N PRO A 69 -17.50 -7.66 4.97
CA PRO A 69 -17.91 -6.29 4.67
C PRO A 69 -19.21 -5.92 5.40
N LYS A 70 -19.34 -4.65 5.80
CA LYS A 70 -20.56 -4.18 6.47
C LYS A 70 -21.77 -4.41 5.55
N GLY A 71 -22.79 -5.08 6.08
CA GLY A 71 -23.99 -5.46 5.32
C GLY A 71 -23.93 -6.84 4.65
N HIS A 72 -22.81 -7.55 4.77
CA HIS A 72 -22.74 -8.94 4.35
C HIS A 72 -23.44 -9.85 5.37
N ILE A 73 -24.48 -10.55 4.91
CA ILE A 73 -25.21 -11.55 5.70
C ILE A 73 -24.69 -12.93 5.27
N ILE A 74 -24.30 -13.76 6.22
CA ILE A 74 -23.81 -15.12 5.95
C ILE A 74 -24.92 -15.89 5.21
N GLY A 75 -24.63 -16.33 3.98
CA GLY A 75 -25.59 -17.03 3.12
C GLY A 75 -26.39 -16.14 2.16
N TRP A 76 -26.17 -14.82 2.14
CA TRP A 76 -26.77 -13.94 1.14
C TRP A 76 -25.93 -13.91 -0.14
N THR A 77 -26.52 -14.36 -1.25
CA THR A 77 -25.97 -14.19 -2.59
C THR A 77 -26.75 -13.07 -3.29
N PRO A 78 -26.07 -12.08 -3.90
CA PRO A 78 -26.77 -11.11 -4.73
C PRO A 78 -27.45 -11.85 -5.90
N PRO A 79 -28.69 -11.50 -6.26
CA PRO A 79 -29.33 -12.06 -7.44
C PRO A 79 -28.44 -11.77 -8.67
N PRO A 80 -28.40 -12.68 -9.66
CA PRO A 80 -27.57 -12.48 -10.84
C PRO A 80 -27.98 -11.17 -11.52
N THR A 81 -27.07 -10.19 -11.57
CA THR A 81 -27.28 -8.98 -12.36
C THR A 81 -27.40 -9.40 -13.81
N SER A 82 -28.61 -9.27 -14.38
CA SER A 82 -28.82 -9.49 -15.80
C SER A 82 -28.27 -8.28 -16.56
N GLN A 83 -27.18 -8.52 -17.31
CA GLN A 83 -26.58 -7.71 -18.39
C GLN A 83 -26.12 -6.29 -18.03
#